data_AF-R8NC48-F1
#
_entry.id   AF-R8NC48-F1
#
_cell.length_a   1.000
_cell.length_b   1.000
_cell.length_c   1.000
_cell.angle_alpha   90.00
_cell.angle_beta   90.00
_cell.angle_gamma   90.00
#
_symmetry.space_group_name_H-M   'P 1'
#
loop_
_entity.id
_entity.type
_entity.pdbx_description
1 polymer ?
#
loop_
_entity_poly.entity_id
_entity_poly.type
_entity_poly.pdbx_seq_one_letter_code
_entity_poly.pdbx_strand_id
1 'polypeptide(L)' 'MKQVEKMLLEDGAVAPIYQQGRSYLQRSFVKGIVINDFGGEFNYKWAKVKRYMDKFDI' A
#
# COMPACT_ATOMS: atom_id res chain seq x y z
N MET A 1 15.60 14.62 -7.68
CA MET A 1 16.47 14.62 -6.48
C MET A 1 16.67 16.05 -6.04
N LYS A 2 16.24 16.40 -4.81
CA LYS A 2 16.46 17.75 -4.28
C LYS A 2 17.96 17.92 -3.94
N GLN A 3 18.48 19.16 -3.99
CA GLN A 3 19.89 19.45 -3.69
C GLN A 3 20.37 18.87 -2.35
N VAL A 4 19.53 18.95 -1.32
CA VAL A 4 19.83 18.44 0.03
C VAL A 4 19.97 16.91 0.06
N GLU A 5 19.08 16.20 -0.63
CA GLU A 5 19.10 14.74 -0.70
C GLU A 5 20.36 14.25 -1.42
N LYS A 6 20.81 14.97 -2.44
CA LYS A 6 22.06 14.69 -3.13
C LYS A 6 23.28 14.86 -2.21
N MET A 7 23.37 15.97 -1.48
CA MET A 7 24.45 16.19 -0.50
C MET A 7 24.46 15.11 0.59
N LEU A 8 23.30 14.70 1.10
CA LEU A 8 23.17 13.65 2.11
C LEU A 8 23.72 12.28 1.65
N LEU A 9 23.51 11.96 0.36
CA LEU A 9 24.01 10.73 -0.25
C LEU A 9 25.51 10.81 -0.56
N GLU A 10 25.99 11.98 -1.01
CA GLU A 10 27.41 12.20 -1.35
C GLU A 10 28.30 12.27 -0.10
N ASP A 11 27.83 12.88 0.99
CA ASP A 11 28.52 12.92 2.28
C ASP A 11 28.54 11.54 2.98
N GLY A 12 27.81 10.55 2.44
CA GLY A 12 27.78 9.18 2.95
C GLY A 12 27.08 9.04 4.31
N ALA A 13 26.31 10.05 4.73
CA ALA A 13 25.61 10.03 6.01
C ALA A 13 24.49 8.95 6.05
N VAL A 14 23.87 8.67 4.90
CA VAL A 14 22.84 7.63 4.74
C VAL A 14 23.04 6.90 3.41
N ALA A 15 22.93 5.56 3.43
CA ALA A 15 23.00 4.72 2.24
C ALA A 15 21.70 3.91 2.07
N PRO A 16 20.78 4.32 1.16
CA PRO A 16 19.55 3.57 0.91
C PRO A 16 19.87 2.25 0.20
N ILE A 17 19.36 1.13 0.74
CA ILE A 17 19.63 -0.22 0.22
C ILE A 17 18.55 -0.68 -0.76
N TYR A 18 17.28 -0.40 -0.45
CA TYR A 18 16.13 -0.73 -1.29
C TYR A 18 14.93 0.16 -0.94
N GLN A 19 14.00 0.28 -1.89
CA GLN A 19 12.68 0.83 -1.65
C GLN A 19 11.70 -0.32 -1.38
N GLN A 20 11.01 -0.27 -0.24
CA GLN A 20 10.11 -1.35 0.15
C GLN A 20 8.89 -1.43 -0.79
N GLY A 21 8.72 -2.58 -1.43
CA GLY A 21 7.49 -2.99 -2.11
C GLY A 21 6.94 -4.25 -1.45
N ARG A 22 5.62 -4.46 -1.49
CA ARG A 22 4.97 -5.64 -0.90
C ARG A 22 4.05 -6.31 -1.91
N SER A 23 4.05 -7.64 -1.90
CA SER A 23 3.09 -8.48 -2.61
C SER A 23 2.35 -9.32 -1.58
N TYR A 24 1.03 -9.42 -1.71
CA TYR A 24 0.20 -10.18 -0.79
C TYR A 24 -0.98 -10.80 -1.52
N LEU A 25 -1.50 -11.90 -0.97
CA LEU A 25 -2.70 -12.54 -1.49
C LEU A 25 -3.93 -11.99 -0.78
N GLN A 26 -4.89 -11.48 -1.56
CA GLN A 26 -6.18 -11.02 -1.07
C GLN A 26 -7.28 -11.97 -1.55
N ARG A 27 -8.14 -12.41 -0.62
CA ARG A 27 -9.31 -13.21 -0.97
C ARG A 27 -10.17 -12.45 -1.99
N SER A 28 -10.53 -13.11 -3.08
CA SER A 28 -11.19 -12.50 -4.23
C SER A 28 -12.54 -11.84 -3.92
N PHE A 29 -13.24 -12.31 -2.89
CA PHE A 29 -14.54 -11.79 -2.44
C PHE A 29 -14.45 -10.58 -1.49
N VAL A 30 -13.25 -10.18 -1.08
CA VAL A 30 -13.02 -8.96 -0.28
C VAL A 30 -12.61 -7.84 -1.25
N LYS A 31 -13.38 -6.75 -1.27
CA LYS A 31 -13.18 -5.61 -2.18
C LYS A 31 -13.19 -4.29 -1.40
N GLY A 32 -12.61 -3.24 -1.98
CA GLY A 32 -12.66 -1.89 -1.42
C GLY A 32 -11.65 -1.61 -0.30
N ILE A 33 -10.64 -2.46 -0.11
CA ILE A 33 -9.46 -2.12 0.70
C ILE A 33 -8.64 -1.10 -0.10
N VAL A 34 -8.38 0.06 0.50
CA VAL A 34 -7.57 1.12 -0.11
C VAL A 34 -6.17 1.06 0.50
N ILE A 35 -5.14 1.13 -0.33
CA ILE A 35 -3.74 1.26 0.10
C ILE A 35 -3.42 2.75 0.11
N ASN A 36 -2.98 3.27 1.25
CA ASN A 36 -2.61 4.69 1.36
C ASN A 36 -1.14 4.88 1.01
N ASP A 37 -0.81 6.02 0.37
CA ASP A 37 0.58 6.38 0.03
C ASP A 37 1.40 6.79 1.24
N PHE A 38 0.75 7.21 2.33
CA PHE A 38 1.40 7.62 3.58
C PHE A 38 0.52 7.33 4.80
N GLY A 39 1.16 7.20 5.96
CA GLY A 39 0.49 6.89 7.22
C GLY A 39 0.17 5.40 7.36
N GLY A 40 -1.05 5.07 7.78
CA GLY A 40 -1.49 3.68 7.90
C GLY A 40 -1.63 3.02 6.53
N GLU A 41 -1.02 1.86 6.36
CA GLU A 41 -0.88 1.18 5.06
C GLU A 41 -2.21 0.81 4.40
N PHE A 42 -3.16 0.26 5.18
CA PHE A 42 -4.47 -0.16 4.68
C PHE A 42 -5.61 0.64 5.31
N ASN A 43 -6.52 1.13 4.47
CA ASN A 43 -7.75 1.77 4.88
C ASN A 43 -8.95 0.86 4.59
N TYR A 44 -9.68 0.51 5.66
CA TYR A 44 -10.81 -0.41 5.62
C TYR A 44 -12.17 0.29 5.59
N LYS A 45 -12.23 1.63 5.54
CA LYS A 45 -13.48 2.39 5.59
C LYS A 45 -14.48 1.96 4.51
N TRP A 46 -14.00 1.56 3.33
CA TRP A 46 -14.82 1.12 2.20
C TRP A 46 -14.72 -0.38 1.93
N ALA A 47 -14.12 -1.14 2.84
CA ALA A 47 -13.96 -2.57 2.68
C ALA A 47 -15.32 -3.28 2.76
N LYS A 48 -15.57 -4.18 1.81
CA LYS A 48 -16.79 -4.98 1.71
C LYS A 48 -16.43 -6.44 1.50
N VAL A 49 -17.18 -7.32 2.15
CA VAL A 49 -17.11 -8.77 1.98
C VAL A 49 -18.34 -9.19 1.21
N LYS A 50 -18.19 -9.67 -0.03
CA LYS A 50 -19.32 -10.22 -0.78
C LYS A 50 -19.54 -11.67 -0.35
N ARG A 51 -20.74 -11.99 0.14
CA ARG A 51 -21.13 -13.37 0.44
C ARG A 51 -21.69 -14.03 -0.83
N TYR A 52 -21.63 -15.36 -0.90
CA TYR A 52 -22.14 -16.11 -2.04
C TYR A 52 -23.65 -15.89 -2.29
N MET A 53 -24.41 -15.53 -1.26
CA MET A 53 -25.85 -15.24 -1.35
C MET A 53 -26.14 -13.90 -2.07
N ASP A 54 -25.27 -12.89 -1.93
CA ASP A 54 -25.40 -11.56 -2.54
C ASP A 54 -25.17 -11.56 -4.07
N LYS A 55 -25.05 -12.74 -4.67
CA LYS A 55 -24.91 -12.94 -6.13
C LYS A 55 -26.26 -13.27 -6.80
N PHE A 56 -27.30 -13.57 -6.01
CA PHE A 56 -28.61 -14.03 -6.49
C PHE A 56 -29.75 -13.04 -6.26
N ASP A 57 -29.55 -11.97 -5.49
CA ASP A 57 -30.48 -10.85 -5.43
C ASP A 57 -30.23 -9.92 -6.62
N ILE A 58 -31.17 -9.95 -7.59
CA ILE A 58 -31.34 -9.00 -8.69
C ILE A 58 -32.23 -7.86 -8.20
#